data_AF-A0AA35K316-F1
#
_entry.id   AF-A0AA35K316-F1
#
_cell.length_a   1.000
_cell.length_b   1.000
_cell.length_c   1.000
_cell.angle_alpha   90.00
_cell.angle_beta   90.00
_cell.angle_gamma   90.00
#
_symmetry.space_group_name_H-M   'P 1'
#
loop_
_entity.id
_entity.type
_entity.pdbx_description
1 polymer ?
#
loop_
_entity_poly.entity_id
_entity_poly.type
_entity_poly.pdbx_seq_one_letter_code
_entity_poly.pdbx_strand_id
1 'polypeptide(L)'
;MMLAIQSLMGACDHLSGSGHDCACYMHALKGYFMGLVAAADVISKKWVDCNTTSPLYNWGSLGPRSLFFKTRILMALWKKYPELFLAQINRATNQRNFSISGACSAIQKMTRVRVVDNSALGNTPYHRPPKCIHVYNKNGVGKVGDKILLAIKGEKKKALIVGHKMPGPRMTPRFDSNNVVLIEDNGNPVGTRIKTPIPSLLRKRQEFSKVLAIAQNFV
;
A
#
# COMPACT_ATOMS: atom_id res chain seq x y z
N MET A 1 -28.97 -13.90 -11.37
CA MET A 1 -27.52 -14.07 -11.66
C MET A 1 -27.04 -13.13 -12.77
N MET A 2 -27.73 -13.05 -13.91
CA MET A 2 -27.39 -12.13 -15.02
C MET A 2 -27.32 -10.63 -14.65
N LEU A 3 -28.23 -10.14 -13.78
CA LEU A 3 -28.24 -8.72 -13.37
C LEU A 3 -27.04 -8.30 -12.48
N ALA A 4 -26.42 -9.24 -11.76
CA ALA A 4 -25.24 -8.95 -10.93
C ALA A 4 -23.95 -8.83 -11.77
N ILE A 5 -23.91 -9.48 -12.94
CA ILE A 5 -22.76 -9.45 -13.86
C ILE A 5 -22.70 -8.11 -14.61
N GLN A 6 -23.85 -7.57 -15.02
CA GLN A 6 -23.93 -6.25 -15.68
C GLN A 6 -23.50 -5.10 -14.76
N SER A 7 -23.80 -5.18 -13.45
CA SER A 7 -23.37 -4.14 -12.50
C SER A 7 -21.87 -4.16 -12.20
N LEU A 8 -21.21 -5.32 -12.36
CA LEU A 8 -19.76 -5.47 -12.19
C LEU A 8 -18.96 -5.03 -13.43
N MET A 9 -19.52 -5.20 -14.64
CA MET A 9 -18.87 -4.72 -15.87
C MET A 9 -18.93 -3.19 -16.00
N GLY A 10 -20.00 -2.54 -15.53
CA GLY A 10 -20.12 -1.07 -15.58
C GLY A 10 -19.16 -0.30 -14.67
N ALA A 11 -18.55 -0.95 -13.66
CA ALA A 11 -17.57 -0.32 -12.79
C ALA A 11 -16.15 -0.30 -13.38
N CYS A 12 -15.89 -1.03 -14.48
CA CYS A 12 -14.56 -1.13 -15.10
C CYS A 12 -14.24 0.02 -16.07
N ASP A 13 -15.23 0.71 -16.62
CA ASP A 13 -15.02 1.75 -17.65
C ASP A 13 -14.50 3.10 -17.09
N HIS A 14 -14.37 3.23 -15.77
CA HIS A 14 -13.86 4.45 -15.10
C HIS A 14 -12.44 4.33 -14.53
N LEU A 15 -11.76 3.20 -14.73
CA LEU A 15 -10.41 2.97 -14.20
C LEU A 15 -9.43 2.51 -15.30
N SER A 16 -9.41 3.22 -16.42
CA SER A 16 -8.37 3.08 -17.44
C SER A 16 -7.11 3.82 -17.00
N GLY A 17 -6.25 3.15 -16.22
CA GLY A 17 -5.06 3.82 -15.68
C GLY A 17 -3.92 2.95 -15.15
N SER A 18 -3.80 1.67 -15.50
CA SER A 18 -2.51 0.93 -15.52
C SER A 18 -2.72 -0.54 -15.87
N GLY A 19 -2.07 -1.00 -16.94
CA GLY A 19 -2.24 -2.35 -17.50
C GLY A 19 -1.68 -3.52 -16.69
N HIS A 20 -1.22 -3.30 -15.45
CA HIS A 20 -0.64 -4.37 -14.61
C HIS A 20 -1.59 -4.90 -13.53
N ASP A 21 -2.65 -4.16 -13.18
CA ASP A 21 -3.57 -4.55 -12.11
C ASP A 21 -4.74 -5.44 -12.59
N CYS A 22 -5.06 -5.41 -13.90
CA CYS A 22 -6.14 -6.23 -14.47
C CYS A 22 -5.85 -7.74 -14.44
N ALA A 23 -4.59 -8.15 -14.55
CA ALA A 23 -4.24 -9.58 -14.60
C ALA A 23 -4.46 -10.27 -13.25
N CYS A 24 -4.15 -9.59 -12.13
CA CYS A 24 -4.39 -10.12 -10.79
C CYS A 24 -5.89 -10.19 -10.46
N TYR A 25 -6.67 -9.20 -10.91
CA TYR A 25 -8.12 -9.17 -10.70
C TYR A 25 -8.84 -10.29 -11.46
N MET A 26 -8.41 -10.56 -12.70
CA MET A 26 -8.93 -11.68 -13.50
C MET A 26 -8.56 -13.05 -12.92
N HIS A 27 -7.37 -13.20 -12.33
CA HIS A 27 -6.97 -14.45 -11.65
C HIS A 27 -7.79 -14.70 -10.38
N ALA A 28 -8.09 -13.65 -9.61
CA ALA A 28 -8.93 -13.72 -8.43
C ALA A 28 -10.39 -14.07 -8.79
N LEU A 29 -10.94 -13.47 -9.86
CA LEU A 29 -12.29 -13.79 -10.35
C LEU A 29 -12.41 -15.22 -10.90
N LYS A 30 -11.38 -15.74 -11.58
CA LYS A 30 -11.33 -17.16 -12.00
C LYS A 30 -11.37 -18.12 -10.81
N GLY A 31 -10.65 -17.81 -9.72
CA GLY A 31 -10.70 -18.58 -8.48
C GLY A 31 -12.07 -18.58 -7.82
N TYR A 32 -12.76 -17.43 -7.86
CA TYR A 32 -14.11 -17.28 -7.31
C TYR A 32 -15.16 -18.09 -8.09
N PHE A 33 -15.06 -18.10 -9.43
CA PHE A 33 -15.98 -18.84 -10.28
C PHE A 33 -15.78 -20.37 -10.17
N MET A 34 -14.53 -20.83 -10.09
CA MET A 34 -14.19 -22.23 -9.87
C MET A 34 -14.69 -22.74 -8.50
N GLY A 35 -14.56 -21.93 -7.45
CA GLY A 35 -15.06 -22.28 -6.12
C GLY A 35 -16.58 -22.40 -6.03
N LEU A 36 -17.31 -21.55 -6.79
CA LEU A 36 -18.77 -21.58 -6.84
C LEU A 36 -19.31 -22.80 -7.61
N VAL A 37 -18.64 -23.21 -8.69
CA VAL A 37 -18.99 -24.42 -9.45
C VAL A 37 -18.73 -25.68 -8.63
N ALA A 38 -17.60 -25.77 -7.93
CA ALA A 38 -17.30 -26.89 -7.04
C ALA A 38 -18.31 -27.01 -5.88
N ALA A 39 -18.77 -25.88 -5.34
CA ALA A 39 -19.80 -25.87 -4.30
C ALA A 39 -21.18 -26.33 -4.84
N ALA A 40 -21.50 -26.00 -6.09
CA ALA A 40 -22.74 -26.45 -6.73
C ALA A 40 -22.74 -27.97 -7.03
N ASP A 41 -21.61 -28.53 -7.43
CA ASP A 41 -21.47 -29.97 -7.71
C ASP A 41 -21.58 -30.83 -6.44
N VAL A 42 -21.08 -30.34 -5.30
CA VAL A 42 -21.22 -31.02 -4.01
C VAL A 42 -22.67 -31.02 -3.52
N ILE A 43 -23.44 -29.96 -3.82
CA ILE A 43 -24.87 -29.86 -3.48
C ILE A 43 -25.70 -30.78 -4.38
N SER A 44 -25.35 -30.92 -5.65
CA SER A 44 -26.06 -31.81 -6.59
C SER A 44 -25.85 -33.29 -6.30
N LYS A 45 -24.61 -33.73 -6.00
CA LYS A 45 -24.32 -35.15 -5.71
C LYS A 45 -24.99 -35.66 -4.42
N LYS A 46 -25.09 -34.82 -3.39
CA LYS A 46 -25.76 -35.19 -2.13
C LYS A 46 -27.28 -35.34 -2.25
N TRP A 47 -27.89 -34.83 -3.32
CA TRP A 47 -29.33 -34.90 -3.54
C TRP A 47 -29.75 -36.21 -4.23
N VAL A 48 -28.86 -36.81 -5.03
CA VAL A 48 -29.12 -38.06 -5.76
C VAL A 48 -29.01 -39.30 -4.86
N ASP A 49 -28.19 -39.26 -3.81
CA ASP A 49 -27.97 -40.40 -2.91
C ASP A 49 -29.14 -40.66 -1.92
N CYS A 50 -30.10 -39.74 -1.80
CA CYS A 50 -31.24 -39.88 -0.88
C CYS A 50 -32.49 -40.57 -1.48
N ASN A 51 -32.56 -40.80 -2.79
CA ASN A 51 -33.78 -41.29 -3.45
C ASN A 51 -33.71 -42.74 -3.98
N THR A 52 -32.65 -43.50 -3.69
CA THR A 52 -32.51 -44.86 -4.22
C THR A 52 -32.08 -45.86 -3.13
N THR A 53 -32.89 -46.03 -2.09
CA THR A 53 -32.97 -47.30 -1.32
C THR A 53 -34.15 -47.27 -0.36
N SER A 54 -35.25 -47.90 -0.77
CA SER A 54 -36.25 -48.51 0.13
C SER A 54 -35.99 -50.04 0.04
N PRO A 55 -36.20 -50.89 1.06
CA PRO A 55 -37.54 -51.07 1.64
C PRO A 55 -37.60 -51.56 3.12
N LEU A 56 -38.85 -51.75 3.58
CA LEU A 56 -39.28 -52.46 4.81
C LEU A 56 -39.24 -51.64 6.11
N TYR A 57 -40.36 -51.02 6.47
CA TYR A 57 -41.34 -51.58 7.42
C TYR A 57 -42.55 -50.66 7.44
N ASN A 58 -43.72 -51.23 7.19
CA ASN A 58 -45.00 -50.60 7.45
C ASN A 58 -45.22 -50.57 8.98
N TRP A 59 -45.97 -49.56 9.48
CA TRP A 59 -47.03 -49.67 10.49
C TRP A 59 -47.33 -48.29 11.10
N GLY A 60 -48.59 -47.86 10.94
CA GLY A 60 -49.37 -47.31 12.05
C GLY A 60 -49.33 -45.79 12.28
N SER A 61 -50.42 -45.14 11.84
CA SER A 61 -51.20 -44.11 12.55
C SER A 61 -50.48 -43.28 13.63
N LEU A 62 -50.37 -41.95 13.44
CA LEU A 62 -50.42 -40.94 14.50
C LEU A 62 -50.59 -39.53 13.88
N GLY A 63 -51.42 -38.70 14.52
CA GLY A 63 -52.12 -37.55 13.95
C GLY A 63 -51.32 -36.26 13.68
N PRO A 64 -52.02 -35.12 13.46
CA PRO A 64 -51.47 -33.92 12.84
C PRO A 64 -50.74 -33.05 13.88
N ARG A 65 -49.58 -33.48 14.36
CA ARG A 65 -48.71 -32.67 15.24
C ARG A 65 -47.23 -32.96 15.01
N SER A 66 -46.74 -32.85 13.77
CA SER A 66 -45.29 -32.98 13.51
C SER A 66 -44.71 -31.90 12.57
N LEU A 67 -45.50 -30.89 12.22
CA LEU A 67 -45.04 -29.77 11.38
C LEU A 67 -44.31 -28.65 12.16
N PHE A 68 -44.00 -28.84 13.44
CA PHE A 68 -43.40 -27.80 14.29
C PHE A 68 -42.01 -28.13 14.86
N PHE A 69 -41.45 -29.31 14.54
CA PHE A 69 -40.12 -29.72 15.01
C PHE A 69 -39.09 -29.94 13.90
N LYS A 70 -39.40 -29.54 12.66
CA LYS A 70 -38.46 -29.62 11.53
C LYS A 70 -37.78 -28.28 11.19
N THR A 71 -38.17 -27.19 11.84
CA THR A 71 -37.70 -25.82 11.51
C THR A 71 -36.81 -25.16 12.55
N ARG A 72 -36.52 -25.78 13.70
CA ARG A 72 -35.56 -25.22 14.69
C ARG A 72 -34.14 -25.80 14.64
N ILE A 73 -33.93 -27.01 14.12
CA ILE A 73 -32.59 -27.62 14.07
C ILE A 73 -31.83 -27.22 12.79
N LEU A 74 -32.52 -26.91 11.69
CA LEU A 74 -31.88 -26.53 10.42
C LEU A 74 -31.31 -25.09 10.41
N MET A 75 -31.74 -24.23 11.34
CA MET A 75 -31.21 -22.85 11.44
C MET A 75 -30.06 -22.71 12.46
N ALA A 76 -29.80 -23.72 13.30
CA ALA A 76 -28.71 -23.68 14.27
C ALA A 76 -27.35 -24.03 13.65
N LEU A 77 -27.32 -24.78 12.54
CA LEU A 77 -26.10 -25.14 11.82
C LEU A 77 -25.70 -24.14 10.73
N TRP A 78 -26.58 -23.21 10.34
CA TRP A 78 -26.25 -22.15 9.37
C TRP A 78 -25.71 -20.86 10.02
N LYS A 79 -25.78 -20.73 11.35
CA LYS A 79 -25.26 -19.55 12.06
C LYS A 79 -23.85 -19.71 12.64
N LYS A 80 -23.24 -20.90 12.58
CA LYS A 80 -21.92 -21.16 13.20
C LYS A 80 -20.74 -21.27 12.21
N TYR A 81 -20.98 -21.06 10.92
CA TYR A 81 -19.95 -21.09 9.88
C TYR A 81 -19.55 -19.75 9.21
N PRO A 82 -19.95 -18.54 9.67
CA PRO A 82 -19.35 -17.31 9.12
C PRO A 82 -18.19 -16.73 9.96
N GLU A 83 -18.02 -17.12 11.22
CA GLU A 83 -17.06 -16.45 12.12
C GLU A 83 -15.61 -16.94 11.97
N LEU A 84 -15.39 -18.21 11.59
CA LEU A 84 -14.03 -18.73 11.41
C LEU A 84 -13.44 -18.40 10.03
N PHE A 85 -14.27 -18.09 9.04
CA PHE A 85 -13.81 -17.79 7.68
C PHE A 85 -13.33 -16.33 7.53
N LEU A 86 -13.91 -15.40 8.29
CA LEU A 86 -13.52 -13.97 8.26
C LEU A 86 -12.23 -13.68 9.05
N ALA A 87 -11.87 -14.50 10.04
CA ALA A 87 -10.61 -14.36 10.77
C ALA A 87 -9.37 -14.69 9.91
N GLN A 88 -9.53 -15.53 8.89
CA GLN A 88 -8.44 -16.00 8.02
C GLN A 88 -8.15 -15.03 6.86
N ILE A 89 -9.17 -14.33 6.37
CA ILE A 89 -9.03 -13.32 5.30
C ILE A 89 -8.25 -12.08 5.80
N ASN A 90 -8.46 -11.67 7.05
CA ASN A 90 -7.75 -10.53 7.65
C ASN A 90 -6.24 -10.76 7.86
N ARG A 91 -5.78 -12.01 7.92
CA ARG A 91 -4.34 -12.33 8.00
C ARG A 91 -3.66 -12.32 6.63
N ALA A 92 -4.41 -12.51 5.55
CA ALA A 92 -3.91 -12.45 4.18
C ALA A 92 -3.76 -11.00 3.68
N THR A 93 -4.59 -10.06 4.16
CA THR A 93 -4.50 -8.63 3.81
C THR A 93 -3.43 -7.86 4.58
N ASN A 94 -2.91 -8.44 5.67
CA ASN A 94 -1.76 -7.92 6.41
C ASN A 94 -0.46 -8.69 6.11
N GLN A 95 -0.40 -9.32 4.95
CA GLN A 95 0.87 -9.71 4.36
C GLN A 95 1.52 -8.42 3.87
N ARG A 96 2.51 -7.92 4.62
CA ARG A 96 3.44 -6.90 4.12
C ARG A 96 4.01 -7.45 2.81
N ASN A 97 3.54 -6.97 1.66
CA ASN A 97 4.10 -7.35 0.36
C ASN A 97 5.61 -7.18 0.42
N PHE A 98 6.35 -8.29 0.52
CA PHE A 98 7.79 -8.27 0.40
C PHE A 98 8.09 -7.95 -1.06
N SER A 99 8.35 -6.67 -1.33
CA SER A 99 8.82 -6.26 -2.64
C SER A 99 10.24 -6.81 -2.83
N ILE A 100 10.38 -7.80 -3.70
CA ILE A 100 11.67 -8.30 -4.20
C ILE A 100 12.35 -7.33 -5.18
N SER A 101 11.69 -6.21 -5.51
CA SER A 101 12.31 -5.17 -6.33
C SER A 101 13.45 -4.51 -5.55
N GLY A 102 14.60 -4.30 -6.22
CA GLY A 102 15.76 -3.71 -5.59
C GLY A 102 15.42 -2.36 -4.95
N ALA A 103 15.91 -2.13 -3.72
CA ALA A 103 15.65 -0.88 -3.01
C ALA A 103 16.18 0.32 -3.82
N CYS A 104 15.25 1.08 -4.43
CA CYS A 104 15.60 2.26 -5.20
C CYS A 104 16.34 3.25 -4.27
N SER A 105 17.62 3.49 -4.57
CA SER A 105 18.50 4.34 -3.77
C SER A 105 18.42 5.81 -4.18
N ALA A 106 17.69 6.11 -5.26
CA ALA A 106 17.51 7.47 -5.77
C ALA A 106 16.34 8.17 -5.08
N ILE A 107 16.37 9.51 -5.04
CA ILE A 107 15.28 10.31 -4.48
C ILE A 107 14.25 10.55 -5.58
N GLN A 108 13.04 10.05 -5.36
CA GLN A 108 11.90 10.15 -6.26
C GLN A 108 10.61 10.28 -5.45
N LYS A 109 9.45 10.30 -6.11
CA LYS A 109 8.15 10.33 -5.42
C LYS A 109 8.04 9.17 -4.42
N MET A 110 7.40 9.43 -3.28
CA MET A 110 7.19 8.48 -2.17
C MET A 110 8.46 8.02 -1.43
N THR A 111 9.63 8.57 -1.73
CA THR A 111 10.86 8.24 -1.01
C THR A 111 10.87 8.82 0.40
N ARG A 112 11.31 8.01 1.36
CA ARG A 112 11.56 8.45 2.74
C ARG A 112 12.91 9.16 2.79
N VAL A 113 12.94 10.32 3.44
CA VAL A 113 14.15 11.12 3.58
C VAL A 113 14.40 11.45 5.04
N ARG A 114 15.63 11.83 5.35
CA ARG A 114 16.03 12.33 6.67
C ARG A 114 16.23 13.84 6.57
N VAL A 115 15.47 14.58 7.36
CA VAL A 115 15.70 16.02 7.53
C VAL A 115 16.89 16.22 8.46
N VAL A 116 17.82 17.09 8.08
CA VAL A 116 19.10 17.24 8.79
C VAL A 116 19.35 18.63 9.37
N ASP A 117 18.34 19.49 9.26
CA ASP A 117 18.35 20.78 9.91
C ASP A 117 17.90 20.70 11.38
N ASN A 118 18.19 21.75 12.15
CA ASN A 118 17.70 21.92 13.50
C ASN A 118 16.28 22.52 13.56
N SER A 119 15.50 22.49 12.47
CA SER A 119 14.16 23.08 12.45
C SER A 119 13.21 22.36 13.42
N ALA A 120 12.23 23.09 13.94
CA ALA A 120 11.17 22.51 14.77
C ALA A 120 10.30 21.51 13.99
N LEU A 121 10.19 21.66 12.67
CA LEU A 121 9.42 20.73 11.82
C LEU A 121 10.15 19.40 11.64
N GLY A 122 11.47 19.42 11.47
CA GLY A 122 12.30 18.25 11.22
C GLY A 122 12.55 17.35 12.44
N ASN A 123 12.74 17.94 13.62
CA ASN A 123 13.22 17.20 14.81
C ASN A 123 12.13 16.61 15.69
N THR A 124 10.96 17.23 15.68
CA THR A 124 9.79 16.72 16.41
C THR A 124 9.32 15.39 15.81
N PRO A 125 9.05 14.38 16.65
CA PRO A 125 8.58 13.10 16.19
C PRO A 125 7.18 13.20 15.59
N TYR A 126 6.91 12.40 14.56
CA TYR A 126 5.59 12.27 13.95
C TYR A 126 5.36 10.81 13.51
N HIS A 127 4.10 10.38 13.52
CA HIS A 127 3.74 8.98 13.22
C HIS A 127 4.05 8.56 11.77
N ARG A 128 4.14 9.52 10.84
CA ARG A 128 4.55 9.29 9.44
C ARG A 128 5.92 9.92 9.18
N PRO A 129 6.87 9.18 8.57
CA PRO A 129 8.15 9.75 8.18
C PRO A 129 7.95 10.75 7.03
N PRO A 130 8.84 11.73 6.88
CA PRO A 130 8.75 12.69 5.79
C PRO A 130 8.99 12.01 4.44
N LYS A 131 8.15 12.34 3.47
CA LYS A 131 8.17 11.75 2.13
C LYS A 131 8.22 12.80 1.03
N CYS A 132 8.99 12.53 -0.02
CA CYS A 132 9.00 13.37 -1.22
C CYS A 132 7.71 13.19 -2.03
N ILE A 133 7.03 14.29 -2.34
CA ILE A 133 5.83 14.32 -3.19
C ILE A 133 6.22 14.61 -4.65
N HIS A 134 7.11 15.59 -4.85
CA HIS A 134 7.46 16.08 -6.18
C HIS A 134 8.94 16.45 -6.24
N VAL A 135 9.59 16.14 -7.37
CA VAL A 135 10.96 16.57 -7.67
C VAL A 135 10.86 17.64 -8.76
N TYR A 136 11.48 18.80 -8.54
CA TYR A 136 11.52 19.88 -9.53
C TYR A 136 12.54 19.57 -10.64
N ASN A 137 12.34 18.45 -11.33
CA ASN A 137 13.15 18.00 -12.46
C ASN A 137 12.24 17.29 -13.47
N LYS A 138 12.54 17.42 -14.76
CA LYS A 138 11.82 16.74 -15.85
C LYS A 138 11.96 15.22 -15.76
N ASN A 139 13.09 14.73 -15.29
CA ASN A 139 13.39 13.29 -15.24
C ASN A 139 12.71 12.56 -14.07
N GLY A 140 12.12 13.29 -13.10
CA GLY A 140 11.49 12.70 -11.91
C GLY A 140 12.45 12.09 -10.88
N VAL A 141 13.76 12.12 -11.14
CA VAL A 141 14.83 11.64 -10.23
C VAL A 141 15.62 12.83 -9.70
N GLY A 142 15.72 12.95 -8.38
CA GLY A 142 16.42 14.02 -7.68
C GLY A 142 17.88 13.67 -7.38
N LYS A 143 18.78 14.59 -7.72
CA LYS A 143 20.23 14.54 -7.42
C LYS A 143 20.58 15.57 -6.35
N VAL A 144 21.83 15.53 -5.86
CA VAL A 144 22.35 16.57 -4.96
C VAL A 144 22.21 17.96 -5.62
N GLY A 145 21.64 18.91 -4.87
CA GLY A 145 21.41 20.28 -5.32
C GLY A 145 20.04 20.54 -5.95
N ASP A 146 19.23 19.50 -6.15
CA ASP A 146 17.88 19.66 -6.67
C ASP A 146 16.88 20.01 -5.55
N LYS A 147 15.87 20.80 -5.92
CA LYS A 147 14.75 21.15 -5.05
C LYS A 147 13.71 20.04 -5.13
N ILE A 148 13.08 19.73 -4.00
CA ILE A 148 11.96 18.78 -3.89
C ILE A 148 10.85 19.35 -3.03
N LEU A 149 9.63 18.85 -3.22
CA LEU A 149 8.50 19.11 -2.35
C LEU A 149 8.33 17.95 -1.37
N LEU A 150 8.34 18.27 -0.09
CA LEU A 150 8.31 17.32 1.01
C LEU A 150 7.00 17.43 1.79
N ALA A 151 6.42 16.27 2.13
CA ALA A 151 5.36 16.16 3.13
C ALA A 151 6.00 15.93 4.50
N ILE A 152 5.86 16.86 5.44
CA ILE A 152 6.31 16.70 6.82
C ILE A 152 5.20 17.15 7.77
N LYS A 153 4.85 16.31 8.75
CA LYS A 153 3.72 16.55 9.68
C LYS A 153 2.37 16.91 9.04
N GLY A 154 2.12 16.48 7.80
CA GLY A 154 0.91 16.87 7.07
C GLY A 154 0.99 18.25 6.41
N GLU A 155 2.11 18.96 6.54
CA GLU A 155 2.41 20.19 5.81
C GLU A 155 3.23 19.90 4.55
N LYS A 156 3.08 20.77 3.54
CA LYS A 156 3.94 20.83 2.37
C LYS A 156 5.06 21.85 2.61
N LYS A 157 6.31 21.43 2.46
CA LYS A 157 7.49 22.32 2.52
C LYS A 157 8.45 21.98 1.39
N LYS A 158 9.14 22.97 0.85
CA LYS A 158 10.23 22.71 -0.08
C LYS A 158 11.46 22.23 0.68
N ALA A 159 12.29 21.43 0.03
CA ALA A 159 13.55 20.95 0.59
C ALA A 159 14.62 20.89 -0.50
N LEU A 160 15.87 21.03 -0.09
CA LEU A 160 17.06 20.85 -0.89
C LEU A 160 17.67 19.49 -0.62
N ILE A 161 18.01 18.74 -1.66
CA ILE A 161 18.77 17.49 -1.53
C ILE A 161 20.23 17.82 -1.28
N VAL A 162 20.75 17.39 -0.13
CA VAL A 162 22.15 17.58 0.26
C VAL A 162 22.97 16.31 0.06
N GLY A 163 22.35 15.14 0.25
CA GLY A 163 23.02 13.86 0.06
C GLY A 163 22.03 12.75 -0.29
N HIS A 164 22.49 11.77 -1.07
CA HIS A 164 21.68 10.61 -1.44
C HIS A 164 22.51 9.32 -1.42
N LYS A 165 21.81 8.18 -1.33
CA LYS A 165 22.42 6.85 -1.28
C LYS A 165 22.89 6.31 -2.63
N MET A 166 22.30 6.80 -3.71
CA MET A 166 22.70 6.43 -5.07
C MET A 166 24.18 6.78 -5.33
N PRO A 167 24.98 5.88 -5.91
CA PRO A 167 26.34 6.20 -6.30
C PRO A 167 26.32 7.30 -7.38
N GLY A 168 27.08 8.37 -7.13
CA GLY A 168 27.21 9.51 -8.03
C GLY A 168 28.38 9.35 -9.03
N PRO A 169 28.70 10.42 -9.77
CA PRO A 169 29.90 10.49 -10.59
C PRO A 169 31.18 10.38 -9.73
N ARG A 170 32.32 10.07 -10.38
CA ARG A 170 33.62 9.98 -9.70
C ARG A 170 33.91 11.29 -8.94
N MET A 171 34.61 11.18 -7.81
CA MET A 171 34.95 12.31 -6.94
C MET A 171 33.74 13.01 -6.30
N THR A 172 32.60 12.33 -6.14
CA THR A 172 31.48 12.83 -5.32
C THR A 172 31.25 11.94 -4.10
N PRO A 173 30.95 12.52 -2.92
CA PRO A 173 30.71 11.74 -1.73
C PRO A 173 29.38 10.99 -1.84
N ARG A 174 29.39 9.75 -1.38
CA ARG A 174 28.19 8.92 -1.21
C ARG A 174 27.78 8.92 0.25
N PHE A 175 26.51 9.17 0.52
CA PHE A 175 25.96 9.13 1.87
C PHE A 175 25.16 7.85 2.10
N ASP A 176 25.10 7.37 3.34
CA ASP A 176 24.29 6.19 3.66
C ASP A 176 22.79 6.49 3.71
N SER A 177 22.44 7.73 4.10
CA SER A 177 21.07 8.22 4.20
C SER A 177 20.77 9.30 3.17
N ASN A 178 19.51 9.35 2.73
CA ASN A 178 18.99 10.45 1.91
C ASN A 178 18.77 11.68 2.80
N ASN A 179 19.68 12.65 2.69
CA ASN A 179 19.76 13.82 3.55
C ASN A 179 19.17 15.04 2.83
N VAL A 180 18.23 15.71 3.50
CA VAL A 180 17.57 16.91 2.98
C VAL A 180 17.56 18.04 4.00
N VAL A 181 17.57 19.27 3.50
CA VAL A 181 17.45 20.50 4.31
C VAL A 181 16.19 21.23 3.88
N LEU A 182 15.38 21.69 4.83
CA LEU A 182 14.15 22.40 4.51
C LEU A 182 14.46 23.83 4.03
N ILE A 183 13.79 24.23 2.95
CA ILE A 183 13.89 25.56 2.37
C ILE A 183 12.50 26.16 2.21
N GLU A 184 12.44 27.47 2.33
CA GLU A 184 11.26 28.25 1.97
C GLU A 184 11.18 28.47 0.46
N ASP A 185 10.06 29.02 0.00
CA ASP A 185 9.86 29.40 -1.41
C ASP A 185 10.87 30.46 -1.87
N ASN A 186 11.35 31.28 -0.94
CA ASN A 186 12.34 32.34 -1.16
C ASN A 186 13.79 31.81 -1.25
N GLY A 187 14.01 30.51 -1.05
CA GLY A 187 15.36 29.91 -1.03
C GLY A 187 16.10 30.08 0.31
N ASN A 188 15.47 30.66 1.32
CA ASN A 188 16.00 30.71 2.68
C ASN A 188 15.91 29.33 3.34
N PRO A 189 16.92 28.90 4.11
CA PRO A 189 16.81 27.71 4.94
C PRO A 189 15.83 27.97 6.09
N VAL A 190 15.02 26.96 6.43
CA VAL A 190 14.10 27.02 7.58
C VAL A 190 14.85 26.81 8.89
N GLY A 191 15.90 25.99 8.88
CA GLY A 191 16.76 25.76 10.03
C GLY A 191 17.95 26.72 10.11
N THR A 192 18.45 26.92 11.33
CA THR A 192 19.59 27.79 11.65
C THR A 192 20.93 27.05 11.65
N ARG A 193 20.95 25.70 11.77
CA ARG A 193 22.17 24.89 11.84
C ARG A 193 21.98 23.55 11.14
N ILE A 194 22.96 23.16 10.31
CA ILE A 194 23.01 21.85 9.65
C ILE A 194 24.09 21.00 10.33
N LYS A 195 23.70 19.84 10.87
CA LYS A 195 24.60 18.98 11.66
C LYS A 195 25.45 18.03 10.81
N THR A 196 24.97 17.61 9.64
CA THR A 196 25.71 16.67 8.78
C THR A 196 26.65 17.39 7.82
N PRO A 197 27.72 16.71 7.37
CA PRO A 197 28.56 17.22 6.32
C PRO A 197 27.79 17.45 5.01
N ILE A 198 28.14 18.54 4.32
CA ILE A 198 27.57 18.94 3.03
C ILE A 198 28.62 18.73 1.93
N PRO A 199 28.26 18.18 0.77
CA PRO A 199 29.20 18.05 -0.34
C PRO A 199 29.63 19.42 -0.87
N SER A 200 30.95 19.58 -1.07
CA SER A 200 31.59 20.77 -1.66
C SER A 200 31.05 21.12 -3.06
N LEU A 201 30.50 20.14 -3.79
CA LEU A 201 29.81 20.31 -5.07
C LEU A 201 28.73 21.42 -5.04
N LEU A 202 28.05 21.58 -3.92
CA LEU A 202 26.98 22.57 -3.77
C LEU A 202 27.50 24.03 -3.77
N ARG A 203 28.80 24.25 -3.50
CA ARG A 203 29.41 25.59 -3.53
C ARG A 203 29.43 26.21 -4.91
N LYS A 204 29.32 25.41 -5.98
CA LYS A 204 29.25 25.92 -7.36
C LYS A 204 27.93 26.63 -7.65
N ARG A 205 26.89 26.45 -6.84
CA ARG A 205 25.57 27.05 -7.04
C ARG A 205 25.35 28.22 -6.07
N GLN A 206 25.29 29.43 -6.61
CA GLN A 206 25.08 30.66 -5.82
C GLN A 206 23.68 30.75 -5.19
N GLU A 207 22.68 30.07 -5.76
CA GLU A 207 21.28 30.08 -5.27
C GLU A 207 21.14 29.69 -3.79
N PHE A 208 22.03 28.85 -3.29
CA PHE A 208 21.95 28.30 -1.93
C PHE A 208 22.97 28.94 -0.98
N SER A 209 23.41 30.17 -1.27
CA SER A 209 24.43 30.88 -0.48
C SER A 209 24.10 30.90 1.02
N LYS A 210 22.84 31.15 1.39
CA LYS A 210 22.39 31.16 2.79
C LYS A 210 22.44 29.79 3.45
N VAL A 211 22.16 28.73 2.69
CA VAL A 211 22.25 27.34 3.18
C VAL A 211 23.71 26.96 3.42
N LEU A 212 24.61 27.35 2.51
CA LEU A 212 26.04 27.08 2.61
C LEU A 212 26.69 27.86 3.77
N ALA A 213 26.23 29.07 4.07
CA ALA A 213 26.71 29.87 5.19
C ALA A 213 26.42 29.23 6.56
N ILE A 214 25.35 28.44 6.66
CA ILE A 214 24.93 27.76 7.89
C ILE A 214 25.63 26.40 8.07
N ALA A 215 26.20 25.85 7.01
CA ALA A 215 26.82 24.54 7.02
C ALA A 215 28.16 24.56 7.76
N GLN A 216 28.38 23.59 8.64
CA GLN A 216 29.59 23.53 9.47
C GLN A 216 30.71 22.73 8.80
N ASN A 217 30.37 21.54 8.30
CA ASN A 217 31.35 20.58 7.78
C ASN A 217 31.12 20.35 6.28
N PHE A 218 32.22 20.23 5.53
CA PHE A 218 32.21 19.97 4.10
C PHE A 218 33.01 18.73 3.76
N VAL A 219 32.56 18.00 2.73
CA VAL A 219 33.22 16.79 2.18
C VAL A 219 33.32 16.90 0.66
#